data_AF-A0A4P6ELQ4-F1
#
_entry.id   AF-A0A4P6ELQ4-F1
#
_cell.length_a   1.000
_cell.length_b   1.000
_cell.length_c   1.000
_cell.angle_alpha   90.00
_cell.angle_beta   90.00
_cell.angle_gamma   90.00
#
_symmetry.space_group_name_H-M   'P 1'
#
loop_
_entity.id
_entity.type
_entity.pdbx_description
1 polymer ?
#
loop_
_entity_poly.entity_id
_entity_poly.type
_entity_poly.pdbx_seq_one_letter_code
_entity_poly.pdbx_strand_id
1 'polypeptide(L)'
;MGRPVFASPDAAARLLGAPAAPGDDVGGRQPRAVRHALQVLACVAAAGAGVTAQEISAALGLSRATTYRLVQILVEDEYLVRLPDLRGFALGHRVAALAPRPTPPRPPRAARDVLARVRAETRGGVHLVRLDAPVPVVVDEDPDFPLVAGPGARELLDAACDCLASGAGSVLRSAGAWSAAGAVTTDDDGRAVAALVVLVPSDRLPDPEGTAARLGAAARRLGPLLA
;
A
#
# COMPACT_ATOMS: atom_id res chain seq x y z
N MET A 1 24.55 29.99 5.90
CA MET A 1 24.15 29.87 4.48
C MET A 1 23.88 28.40 4.20
N GLY A 2 22.61 28.01 4.06
CA GLY A 2 22.22 26.62 3.80
C GLY A 2 22.61 26.21 2.39
N ARG A 3 23.10 24.97 2.22
CA ARG A 3 23.38 24.40 0.89
C ARG A 3 22.06 24.33 0.11
N PRO A 4 22.07 24.66 -1.20
CA PRO A 4 20.84 24.60 -1.99
C PRO A 4 20.32 23.16 -2.06
N VAL A 5 19.01 23.01 -1.86
CA VAL A 5 18.27 21.73 -1.84
C VAL A 5 18.45 20.95 -3.15
N PHE A 6 18.64 21.66 -4.26
CA PHE A 6 18.99 21.09 -5.56
C PHE A 6 20.28 21.72 -6.08
N ALA A 7 21.13 20.92 -6.71
CA ALA A 7 22.40 21.39 -7.28
C ALA A 7 22.18 22.43 -8.41
N SER A 8 21.03 22.38 -9.09
CA SER A 8 20.58 23.37 -10.09
C SER A 8 19.06 23.25 -10.33
N PRO A 9 18.41 24.27 -10.94
CA PRO A 9 17.01 24.19 -11.37
C PRO A 9 16.73 23.01 -12.33
N ASP A 10 17.70 22.64 -13.16
CA ASP A 10 17.59 21.51 -14.08
C ASP A 10 17.57 20.15 -13.36
N ALA A 11 18.25 20.04 -12.21
CA ALA A 11 18.22 18.83 -11.38
C ALA A 11 16.84 18.62 -10.74
N ALA A 12 16.19 19.71 -10.30
CA ALA A 12 14.81 19.67 -9.84
C ALA A 12 13.86 19.28 -10.99
N ALA A 13 14.02 19.87 -12.18
CA ALA A 13 13.17 19.56 -13.33
C ALA A 13 13.22 18.08 -13.78
N ARG A 14 14.40 17.43 -13.69
CA ARG A 14 14.56 16.01 -14.01
C ARG A 14 13.91 15.08 -12.97
N LEU A 15 14.02 15.41 -11.69
CA LEU A 15 13.43 14.63 -10.60
C LEU A 15 11.89 14.73 -10.58
N LEU A 16 11.36 15.91 -10.93
CA LEU A 16 9.94 16.25 -10.86
C LEU A 16 9.14 15.89 -12.14
N GLY A 17 9.80 15.34 -13.16
CA GLY A 17 9.22 15.11 -14.48
C GLY A 17 9.02 16.41 -15.26
N ALA A 18 9.89 16.69 -16.23
CA ALA A 18 9.75 17.85 -17.11
C ALA A 18 8.40 17.81 -17.86
N PRO A 19 7.84 18.96 -18.27
CA PRO A 19 6.54 19.02 -18.94
C PRO A 19 6.50 18.15 -20.20
N ALA A 20 5.43 17.38 -20.35
CA ALA A 20 4.94 17.02 -21.68
C ALA A 20 4.85 18.29 -22.55
N ALA A 21 5.25 18.17 -23.81
CA ALA A 21 5.32 19.23 -24.81
C ALA A 21 4.05 20.10 -24.85
N PRO A 22 4.14 21.37 -25.29
CA PRO A 22 2.98 22.25 -25.37
C PRO A 22 2.05 21.73 -26.47
N GLY A 23 1.00 20.99 -26.10
CA GLY A 23 0.09 20.39 -27.08
C GLY A 23 -1.23 19.81 -26.58
N ASP A 24 -1.47 19.64 -25.28
CA ASP A 24 -2.76 19.12 -24.80
C ASP A 24 -3.51 20.15 -23.96
N ASP A 25 -4.32 20.93 -24.67
CA ASP A 25 -5.36 21.79 -24.13
C ASP A 25 -6.49 20.96 -23.52
N VAL A 26 -6.42 20.73 -22.20
CA VAL A 26 -7.63 20.52 -21.39
C VAL A 26 -8.05 21.91 -20.90
N GLY A 27 -9.09 22.44 -21.53
CA GLY A 27 -9.50 23.85 -21.46
C GLY A 27 -9.79 24.40 -20.07
N GLY A 28 -9.40 25.67 -19.87
CA GLY A 28 -9.94 26.57 -18.85
C GLY A 28 -9.00 26.87 -17.66
N ARG A 29 -7.98 27.74 -17.83
CA ARG A 29 -7.19 28.42 -16.74
C ARG A 29 -6.67 27.57 -15.55
N GLN A 30 -6.79 26.25 -15.57
CA GLN A 30 -6.45 25.32 -14.47
C GLN A 30 -5.51 24.15 -14.79
N PRO A 31 -4.62 24.17 -15.81
CA PRO A 31 -3.48 23.24 -15.84
C PRO A 31 -2.35 23.60 -14.85
N ARG A 32 -2.20 24.90 -14.52
CA ARG A 32 -0.96 25.41 -13.89
C ARG A 32 -0.93 25.30 -12.37
N ALA A 33 -2.05 25.56 -11.69
CA ALA A 33 -2.11 25.50 -10.23
C ALA A 33 -1.94 24.05 -9.71
N VAL A 34 -2.62 23.09 -10.35
CA VAL A 34 -2.49 21.65 -10.04
C VAL A 34 -1.05 21.19 -10.26
N ARG A 35 -0.45 21.53 -11.42
CA ARG A 35 0.94 21.21 -11.71
C ARG A 35 1.89 21.79 -10.67
N HIS A 36 1.71 23.04 -10.25
CA HIS A 36 2.54 23.63 -9.20
C HIS A 36 2.35 22.94 -7.85
N ALA A 37 1.13 22.55 -7.47
CA ALA A 37 0.88 21.80 -6.23
C ALA A 37 1.62 20.46 -6.23
N LEU A 38 1.55 19.70 -7.33
CA LEU A 38 2.28 18.45 -7.50
C LEU A 38 3.81 18.66 -7.44
N GLN A 39 4.32 19.73 -8.07
CA GLN A 39 5.73 20.10 -8.01
C GLN A 39 6.18 20.47 -6.59
N VAL A 40 5.33 21.14 -5.80
CA VAL A 40 5.60 21.42 -4.39
C VAL A 40 5.71 20.12 -3.59
N LEU A 41 4.77 19.18 -3.74
CA LEU A 41 4.82 17.90 -3.05
C LEU A 41 6.09 17.12 -3.37
N ALA A 42 6.43 17.03 -4.66
CA ALA A 42 7.62 16.29 -5.07
C ALA A 42 8.93 17.02 -4.70
N CYS A 43 8.93 18.36 -4.61
CA CYS A 43 10.04 19.13 -4.04
C CYS A 43 10.25 18.80 -2.56
N VAL A 44 9.18 18.71 -1.77
CA VAL A 44 9.26 18.33 -0.34
C VAL A 44 9.72 16.89 -0.17
N ALA A 45 9.21 15.98 -1.00
CA ALA A 45 9.63 14.57 -1.01
C ALA A 45 11.14 14.43 -1.27
N ALA A 46 11.67 15.20 -2.21
CA ALA A 46 13.08 15.19 -2.58
C ALA A 46 14.00 15.82 -1.52
N ALA A 47 13.54 16.91 -0.90
CA ALA A 47 14.30 17.66 0.09
C ALA A 47 14.33 16.96 1.46
N GLY A 48 13.31 16.16 1.76
CA GLY A 48 13.07 15.61 3.08
C GLY A 48 12.37 16.60 4.03
N ALA A 49 12.17 16.16 5.26
CA ALA A 49 11.50 16.95 6.29
C ALA A 49 12.28 18.22 6.66
N GLY A 50 11.58 19.35 6.76
CA GLY A 50 12.17 20.64 7.20
C GLY A 50 12.44 21.63 6.08
N VAL A 51 12.05 21.33 4.84
CA VAL A 51 12.17 22.31 3.75
C VAL A 51 11.20 23.49 3.95
N THR A 52 11.69 24.71 3.78
CA THR A 52 10.89 25.92 4.01
C THR A 52 10.17 26.39 2.74
N ALA A 53 9.11 27.21 2.89
CA ALA A 53 8.42 27.83 1.75
C ALA A 53 9.35 28.69 0.89
N GLN A 54 10.38 29.30 1.50
CA GLN A 54 11.37 30.07 0.76
C GLN A 54 12.25 29.17 -0.12
N GLU A 55 12.70 28.03 0.41
CA GLU A 55 13.50 27.07 -0.35
C GLU A 55 12.68 26.41 -1.46
N ILE A 56 11.41 26.08 -1.19
CA ILE A 56 10.48 25.58 -2.22
C ILE A 56 10.29 26.62 -3.33
N SER A 57 10.06 27.89 -2.98
CA SER A 57 9.89 28.98 -3.94
C SER A 57 11.13 29.15 -4.83
N ALA A 58 12.32 29.10 -4.24
CA ALA A 58 13.59 29.19 -4.97
C ALA A 58 13.82 27.97 -5.87
N ALA A 59 13.55 26.76 -5.37
CA ALA A 59 13.75 25.52 -6.11
C ALA A 59 12.85 25.40 -7.34
N LEU A 60 11.60 25.87 -7.23
CA LEU A 60 10.59 25.74 -8.29
C LEU A 60 10.45 26.98 -9.17
N GLY A 61 11.18 28.07 -8.87
CA GLY A 61 11.02 29.36 -9.56
C GLY A 61 9.64 30.00 -9.39
N LEU A 62 8.91 29.64 -8.33
CA LEU A 62 7.58 30.15 -8.05
C LEU A 62 7.67 31.46 -7.26
N SER A 63 6.70 32.37 -7.45
CA SER A 63 6.60 33.54 -6.58
C SER A 63 6.37 33.11 -5.12
N ARG A 64 6.85 33.91 -4.16
CA ARG A 64 6.60 33.65 -2.73
C ARG A 64 5.12 33.54 -2.43
N ALA A 65 4.31 34.47 -2.93
CA ALA A 65 2.86 34.48 -2.71
C ALA A 65 2.18 33.20 -3.23
N THR A 66 2.55 32.74 -4.43
CA THR A 66 2.05 31.47 -4.98
C THR A 66 2.48 30.29 -4.14
N THR A 67 3.75 30.25 -3.71
CA THR A 67 4.28 29.15 -2.90
C THR A 67 3.57 29.06 -1.56
N TYR A 68 3.39 30.19 -0.86
CA TYR A 68 2.68 30.25 0.42
C TYR A 68 1.23 29.79 0.31
N ARG A 69 0.52 30.20 -0.74
CA ARG A 69 -0.86 29.73 -1.00
C ARG A 69 -0.91 28.21 -1.21
N LEU A 70 0.00 27.67 -2.01
CA LEU A 70 0.03 26.23 -2.30
C LEU A 70 0.37 25.40 -1.06
N VAL A 71 1.42 25.76 -0.31
CA VAL A 71 1.77 25.02 0.91
C VAL A 71 0.69 25.15 1.97
N GLN A 72 -0.03 26.27 2.04
CA GLN A 72 -1.16 26.41 2.96
C GLN A 72 -2.29 25.44 2.59
N ILE A 73 -2.75 25.45 1.32
CA ILE A 73 -3.78 24.53 0.85
C ILE A 73 -3.36 23.07 1.10
N LEU A 74 -2.12 22.71 0.74
CA LEU A 74 -1.62 21.34 0.94
C LEU A 74 -1.51 20.95 2.42
N VAL A 75 -1.30 21.90 3.34
CA VAL A 75 -1.35 21.65 4.78
C VAL A 75 -2.78 21.49 5.28
N GLU A 76 -3.69 22.36 4.85
CA GLU A 76 -5.13 22.27 5.17
C GLU A 76 -5.72 20.95 4.70
N ASP A 77 -5.29 20.49 3.53
CA ASP A 77 -5.66 19.21 2.92
C ASP A 77 -4.79 18.03 3.40
N GLU A 78 -3.94 18.23 4.41
CA GLU A 78 -3.14 17.19 5.08
C GLU A 78 -2.16 16.42 4.17
N TYR A 79 -1.86 16.96 2.98
CA TYR A 79 -0.79 16.49 2.10
C TYR A 79 0.59 16.97 2.55
N LEU A 80 0.67 18.09 3.27
CA LEU A 80 1.85 18.56 3.97
C LEU A 80 1.54 18.74 5.45
N VAL A 81 2.58 18.71 6.28
CA VAL A 81 2.50 19.06 7.70
C VAL A 81 3.56 20.10 8.04
N ARG A 82 3.24 21.00 8.97
CA ARG A 82 4.23 21.90 9.58
C ARG A 82 4.91 21.17 10.72
N LEU A 83 6.25 21.23 10.74
CA LEU A 83 7.01 20.62 11.82
C LEU A 83 7.02 21.57 13.04
N PRO A 84 6.74 21.08 14.26
CA PRO A 84 6.69 21.93 15.46
C PRO A 84 8.08 22.39 15.91
N ASP A 85 9.09 21.52 15.77
CA ASP A 85 10.46 21.77 16.28
C ASP A 85 11.44 22.24 15.19
N LEU A 86 10.99 22.24 13.93
CA LEU A 86 11.78 22.66 12.77
C LEU A 86 11.05 23.76 12.02
N ARG A 87 11.82 24.69 11.42
CA ARG A 87 11.26 25.53 10.36
C ARG A 87 10.98 24.63 9.16
N GLY A 88 9.77 24.69 8.59
CA GLY A 88 9.49 24.07 7.30
C GLY A 88 8.37 23.04 7.31
N PHE A 89 8.39 22.19 6.28
CA PHE A 89 7.30 21.27 5.95
C PHE A 89 7.83 19.85 5.75
N ALA A 90 6.96 18.88 5.95
CA ALA A 90 7.16 17.48 5.58
C ALA A 90 5.91 16.96 4.86
N LEU A 91 6.02 15.80 4.20
CA LEU A 91 4.87 15.12 3.61
C LEU A 91 3.89 14.70 4.70
N GLY A 92 2.60 14.94 4.47
CA GLY A 92 1.51 14.54 5.35
C GLY A 92 0.98 13.15 5.03
N HIS A 93 0.09 12.65 5.88
CA HIS A 93 -0.39 11.28 5.82
C HIS A 93 -1.20 10.98 4.54
N ARG A 94 -1.87 11.97 3.94
CA ARG A 94 -2.57 11.77 2.67
C ARG A 94 -1.63 11.45 1.51
N VAL A 95 -0.39 11.92 1.53
CA VAL A 95 0.63 11.50 0.55
C VAL A 95 1.05 10.05 0.81
N ALA A 96 1.22 9.66 2.07
CA ALA A 96 1.56 8.27 2.41
C ALA A 96 0.46 7.28 1.98
N ALA A 97 -0.82 7.68 2.06
CA ALA A 97 -1.95 6.89 1.60
C ALA A 97 -1.99 6.69 0.07
N LEU A 98 -1.30 7.54 -0.71
CA LEU A 98 -1.19 7.42 -2.17
C LEU A 98 -0.01 6.53 -2.61
N ALA A 99 0.98 6.33 -1.75
CA ALA A 99 2.12 5.49 -2.08
C ALA A 99 1.66 4.02 -2.18
N PRO A 100 2.09 3.27 -3.20
CA PRO A 100 1.93 1.82 -3.21
C PRO A 100 2.53 1.28 -1.91
N ARG A 101 1.75 0.49 -1.19
CA ARG A 101 2.24 -0.18 0.01
C ARG A 101 3.48 -0.98 -0.40
N PRO A 102 4.63 -0.86 0.29
CA PRO A 102 5.84 -1.57 -0.10
C PRO A 102 5.49 -3.04 -0.29
N THR A 103 5.68 -3.55 -1.51
CA THR A 103 5.42 -4.95 -1.80
C THR A 103 6.38 -5.75 -0.92
N PRO A 104 5.86 -6.57 0.00
CA PRO A 104 6.72 -7.33 0.89
C PRO A 104 7.59 -8.28 0.05
N PRO A 105 8.78 -8.64 0.56
CA PRO A 105 9.66 -9.55 -0.15
C PRO A 105 8.90 -10.83 -0.50
N ARG A 106 9.09 -11.31 -1.73
CA ARG A 106 8.45 -12.54 -2.18
C ARG A 106 8.78 -13.67 -1.20
N PRO A 107 7.81 -14.53 -0.87
CA PRO A 107 8.06 -15.66 0.01
C PRO A 107 9.16 -16.58 -0.54
N PRO A 108 9.92 -17.26 0.33
CA PRO A 108 10.95 -18.22 -0.07
C PRO A 108 10.40 -19.27 -1.03
N ARG A 109 11.27 -19.86 -1.87
CA ARG A 109 10.85 -20.89 -2.85
C ARG A 109 10.08 -22.04 -2.19
N ALA A 110 10.53 -22.50 -1.02
CA ALA A 110 9.84 -23.56 -0.28
C ALA A 110 8.40 -23.19 0.10
N ALA A 111 8.15 -21.96 0.53
CA ALA A 111 6.81 -21.48 0.84
C ALA A 111 5.95 -21.41 -0.43
N ARG A 112 6.51 -20.94 -1.55
CA ARG A 112 5.82 -20.93 -2.85
C ARG A 112 5.48 -22.32 -3.36
N ASP A 113 6.33 -23.32 -3.13
CA ASP A 113 6.06 -24.71 -3.48
C ASP A 113 4.88 -25.28 -2.65
N VAL A 114 4.74 -24.87 -1.38
CA VAL A 114 3.56 -25.20 -0.56
C VAL A 114 2.31 -24.51 -1.10
N LEU A 115 2.37 -23.20 -1.38
CA LEU A 115 1.25 -22.45 -1.95
C LEU A 115 0.75 -23.06 -3.26
N ALA A 116 1.66 -23.42 -4.17
CA ALA A 116 1.32 -24.02 -5.45
C ALA A 116 0.55 -25.35 -5.29
N ARG A 117 0.90 -26.18 -4.30
CA ARG A 117 0.17 -27.43 -4.01
C ARG A 117 -1.25 -27.15 -3.51
N VAL A 118 -1.39 -26.20 -2.58
CA VAL A 118 -2.71 -25.82 -2.07
C VAL A 118 -3.59 -25.27 -3.19
N ARG A 119 -3.04 -24.40 -4.05
CA ARG A 119 -3.75 -23.87 -5.23
C ARG A 119 -4.22 -24.97 -6.17
N ALA A 120 -3.38 -25.98 -6.44
CA ALA A 120 -3.78 -27.10 -7.29
C ALA A 120 -4.92 -27.96 -6.70
N GLU A 121 -5.04 -27.98 -5.37
CA GLU A 121 -6.04 -28.77 -4.64
C GLU A 121 -7.30 -27.97 -4.28
N THR A 122 -7.25 -26.64 -4.38
CA THR A 122 -8.32 -25.72 -4.01
C THR A 122 -8.97 -25.09 -5.24
N ARG A 123 -10.30 -25.17 -5.35
CA ARG A 123 -11.06 -24.52 -6.43
C ARG A 123 -11.42 -23.07 -6.06
N GLY A 124 -10.41 -22.24 -5.82
CA GLY A 124 -10.54 -20.87 -5.35
C GLY A 124 -9.21 -20.13 -5.27
N GLY A 125 -9.27 -18.81 -5.11
CA GLY A 125 -8.08 -17.97 -5.00
C GLY A 125 -7.42 -18.13 -3.64
N VAL A 126 -6.19 -18.64 -3.61
CA VAL A 126 -5.42 -18.83 -2.38
C VAL A 126 -4.37 -17.73 -2.25
N HIS A 127 -4.53 -16.88 -1.25
CA HIS A 127 -3.71 -15.71 -0.99
C HIS A 127 -2.90 -15.88 0.29
N LEU A 128 -1.62 -15.50 0.25
CA LEU A 128 -0.78 -15.37 1.44
C LEU A 128 -0.73 -13.92 1.90
N VAL A 129 -1.03 -13.69 3.18
CA VAL A 129 -1.08 -12.37 3.80
C VAL A 129 -0.17 -12.34 5.03
N ARG A 130 0.71 -11.36 5.15
CA ARG A 130 1.51 -11.11 6.36
C ARG A 130 0.68 -10.37 7.39
N LEU A 131 0.72 -10.83 8.64
CA LEU A 131 -0.05 -10.28 9.76
C LEU A 131 0.82 -9.55 10.79
N ASP A 132 2.14 -9.67 10.70
CA ASP A 132 3.14 -9.05 11.59
C ASP A 132 3.46 -7.57 11.23
N ALA A 133 2.76 -7.03 10.24
CA ALA A 133 2.79 -5.61 9.90
C ALA A 133 1.63 -4.86 10.61
N PRO A 134 1.72 -3.52 10.80
CA PRO A 134 0.64 -2.75 11.42
C PRO A 134 -0.73 -2.88 10.75
N VAL A 135 -0.75 -3.30 9.48
CA VAL A 135 -1.96 -3.70 8.76
C VAL A 135 -1.60 -4.91 7.90
N PRO A 136 -2.52 -5.87 7.71
CA PRO A 136 -2.29 -7.02 6.84
C PRO A 136 -1.80 -6.63 5.45
N VAL A 137 -0.78 -7.33 4.94
CA VAL A 137 -0.21 -7.10 3.62
C VAL A 137 -0.21 -8.37 2.79
N VAL A 138 -0.85 -8.34 1.62
CA VAL A 138 -0.84 -9.46 0.68
C VAL A 138 0.56 -9.60 0.09
N VAL A 139 1.17 -10.78 0.26
CA VAL A 139 2.57 -11.04 -0.14
C VAL A 139 2.68 -11.99 -1.32
N ASP A 140 1.66 -12.81 -1.51
CA ASP A 140 1.52 -13.69 -2.66
C ASP A 140 0.02 -13.78 -2.98
N GLU A 141 -0.39 -12.99 -3.99
CA GLU A 141 -1.73 -13.07 -4.55
C GLU A 141 -1.82 -14.27 -5.51
N ASP A 142 -2.95 -14.96 -5.52
CA ASP A 142 -3.21 -16.01 -6.50
C ASP A 142 -3.29 -15.42 -7.92
N PRO A 143 -2.39 -15.78 -8.85
CA PRO A 143 -2.41 -15.24 -10.20
C PRO A 143 -3.64 -15.66 -10.99
N ASP A 144 -4.24 -16.81 -10.67
CA ASP A 144 -5.43 -17.32 -11.39
C ASP A 144 -6.72 -16.69 -10.86
N PHE A 145 -6.68 -16.09 -9.65
CA PHE A 145 -7.82 -15.46 -9.00
C PHE A 145 -7.44 -14.10 -8.36
N PRO A 146 -7.19 -13.05 -9.16
CA PRO A 146 -6.76 -11.76 -8.62
C PRO A 146 -7.80 -11.09 -7.70
N LEU A 147 -7.34 -10.38 -6.66
CA LEU A 147 -8.22 -9.75 -5.67
C LEU A 147 -9.05 -8.58 -6.23
N VAL A 148 -8.64 -8.04 -7.37
CA VAL A 148 -9.32 -6.96 -8.09
C VAL A 148 -10.50 -7.44 -8.95
N ALA A 149 -10.73 -8.75 -9.04
CA ALA A 149 -11.69 -9.33 -9.97
C ALA A 149 -13.18 -9.17 -9.56
N GLY A 150 -13.49 -8.74 -8.34
CA GLY A 150 -14.87 -8.45 -7.97
C GLY A 150 -15.05 -7.59 -6.72
N PRO A 151 -16.14 -6.81 -6.65
CA PRO A 151 -16.41 -5.93 -5.51
C PRO A 151 -16.61 -6.76 -4.24
N GLY A 152 -16.07 -6.29 -3.10
CA GLY A 152 -16.22 -6.94 -1.80
C GLY A 152 -15.17 -8.01 -1.47
N ALA A 153 -14.40 -8.49 -2.45
CA ALA A 153 -13.40 -9.54 -2.21
C ALA A 153 -12.27 -9.07 -1.29
N ARG A 154 -11.78 -7.84 -1.51
CA ARG A 154 -10.71 -7.23 -0.71
C ARG A 154 -11.16 -6.94 0.72
N GLU A 155 -12.36 -6.41 0.87
CA GLU A 155 -12.97 -6.11 2.18
C GLU A 155 -13.23 -7.40 2.97
N LEU A 156 -13.67 -8.47 2.30
CA LEU A 156 -13.84 -9.76 2.94
C LEU A 156 -12.49 -10.35 3.38
N LEU A 157 -11.44 -10.22 2.57
CA LEU A 157 -10.08 -10.62 2.93
C LEU A 157 -9.58 -9.89 4.17
N ASP A 158 -9.71 -8.56 4.21
CA ASP A 158 -9.27 -7.74 5.34
C ASP A 158 -9.96 -8.18 6.62
N ALA A 159 -11.29 -8.30 6.59
CA ALA A 159 -12.04 -8.73 7.76
C ALA A 159 -11.75 -10.20 8.18
N ALA A 160 -11.37 -11.09 7.25
CA ALA A 160 -10.88 -12.42 7.61
C ALA A 160 -9.49 -12.35 8.28
N CYS A 161 -8.59 -11.50 7.77
CA CYS A 161 -7.26 -11.28 8.35
C CYS A 161 -7.35 -10.64 9.75
N ASP A 162 -8.28 -9.71 9.98
CA ASP A 162 -8.51 -9.10 11.29
C ASP A 162 -8.94 -10.15 12.34
N CYS A 163 -9.79 -11.11 11.97
CA CYS A 163 -10.15 -12.23 12.84
C CYS A 163 -8.94 -13.10 13.18
N LEU A 164 -8.10 -13.43 12.19
CA LEU A 164 -6.92 -14.26 12.40
C LEU A 164 -5.85 -13.53 13.24
N ALA A 165 -5.63 -12.23 12.98
CA ALA A 165 -4.70 -11.39 13.72
C ALA A 165 -5.14 -11.17 15.18
N SER A 166 -6.45 -11.18 15.46
CA SER A 166 -7.00 -11.09 16.82
C SER A 166 -6.97 -12.41 17.61
N GLY A 167 -6.40 -13.48 17.02
CA GLY A 167 -6.10 -14.73 17.72
C GLY A 167 -6.91 -15.94 17.25
N ALA A 168 -7.73 -15.82 16.20
CA ALA A 168 -8.42 -16.98 15.64
C ALA A 168 -7.42 -17.90 14.90
N GLY A 169 -7.44 -19.19 15.22
CA GLY A 169 -6.62 -20.19 14.52
C GLY A 169 -7.09 -20.45 13.07
N SER A 170 -8.39 -20.33 12.85
CA SER A 170 -9.03 -20.44 11.54
C SER A 170 -10.27 -19.56 11.49
N VAL A 171 -10.68 -19.16 10.29
CA VAL A 171 -11.85 -18.33 10.09
C VAL A 171 -12.65 -18.82 8.89
N LEU A 172 -13.98 -18.76 8.98
CA LEU A 172 -14.89 -18.92 7.86
C LEU A 172 -15.87 -17.75 7.86
N ARG A 173 -15.93 -17.00 6.76
CA ARG A 173 -16.77 -15.82 6.63
C ARG A 173 -17.39 -15.74 5.24
N SER A 174 -18.58 -15.15 5.18
CA SER A 174 -19.23 -14.83 3.91
C SER A 174 -19.74 -13.41 3.95
N ALA A 175 -19.58 -12.67 2.86
CA ALA A 175 -20.12 -11.34 2.68
C ALA A 175 -20.49 -11.13 1.21
N GLY A 176 -21.76 -10.81 0.97
CA GLY A 176 -22.29 -10.69 -0.39
C GLY A 176 -22.06 -11.96 -1.20
N ALA A 177 -21.46 -11.80 -2.39
CA ALA A 177 -21.19 -12.89 -3.31
C ALA A 177 -19.92 -13.70 -3.00
N TRP A 178 -19.19 -13.37 -1.92
CA TRP A 178 -17.91 -13.99 -1.60
C TRP A 178 -17.93 -14.72 -0.26
N SER A 179 -17.19 -15.84 -0.23
CA SER A 179 -16.86 -16.58 0.98
C SER A 179 -15.34 -16.70 1.11
N ALA A 180 -14.87 -16.56 2.35
CA ALA A 180 -13.48 -16.62 2.74
C ALA A 180 -13.29 -17.70 3.81
N ALA A 181 -12.34 -18.60 3.58
CA ALA A 181 -11.85 -19.52 4.60
C ALA A 181 -10.36 -19.22 4.82
N GLY A 182 -9.91 -19.15 6.07
CA GLY A 182 -8.52 -18.81 6.37
C GLY A 182 -7.95 -19.60 7.53
N ALA A 183 -6.63 -19.77 7.53
CA ALA A 183 -5.88 -20.36 8.62
C ALA A 183 -4.65 -19.50 8.94
N VAL A 184 -4.39 -19.32 10.24
CA VAL A 184 -3.23 -18.55 10.71
C VAL A 184 -1.98 -19.42 10.69
N THR A 185 -0.87 -18.79 10.33
CA THR A 185 0.49 -19.31 10.45
C THR A 185 1.15 -18.58 11.60
N THR A 186 1.73 -19.32 12.54
CA THR A 186 2.41 -18.76 13.70
C THR A 186 3.92 -18.99 13.64
N ASP A 187 4.69 -18.16 14.33
CA ASP A 187 6.10 -18.41 14.65
C ASP A 187 6.25 -19.43 15.79
N ASP A 188 7.50 -19.69 16.19
CA ASP A 188 7.85 -20.60 17.28
C ASP A 188 7.34 -20.13 18.66
N ASP A 189 7.12 -18.82 18.82
CA ASP A 189 6.54 -18.20 20.02
C ASP A 189 4.99 -18.27 20.03
N GLY A 190 4.38 -18.81 18.98
CA GLY A 190 2.93 -18.89 18.81
C GLY A 190 2.27 -17.57 18.38
N ARG A 191 3.05 -16.57 17.96
CA ARG A 191 2.52 -15.31 17.44
C ARG A 191 2.11 -15.47 15.97
N ALA A 192 0.98 -14.86 15.60
CA ALA A 192 0.50 -14.86 14.23
C ALA A 192 1.45 -14.05 13.32
N VAL A 193 2.10 -14.72 12.36
CA VAL A 193 3.02 -14.09 11.39
C VAL A 193 2.38 -13.91 10.01
N ALA A 194 1.52 -14.85 9.61
CA ALA A 194 0.87 -14.82 8.32
C ALA A 194 -0.49 -15.52 8.36
N ALA A 195 -1.30 -15.31 7.34
CA ALA A 195 -2.55 -16.01 7.08
C ALA A 195 -2.56 -16.55 5.66
N LEU A 196 -3.04 -17.79 5.53
CA LEU A 196 -3.41 -18.37 4.25
C LEU A 196 -4.92 -18.27 4.10
N VAL A 197 -5.40 -17.50 3.12
CA VAL A 197 -6.82 -17.22 2.93
C VAL A 197 -7.27 -17.65 1.55
N VAL A 198 -8.33 -18.45 1.49
CA VAL A 198 -9.03 -18.83 0.28
C VAL A 198 -10.22 -17.91 0.10
N LEU A 199 -10.34 -17.30 -1.07
CA LEU A 199 -11.50 -16.56 -1.53
C LEU A 199 -12.17 -17.28 -2.67
N VAL A 200 -13.48 -17.45 -2.55
CA VAL A 200 -14.33 -18.07 -3.56
C VAL A 200 -15.66 -17.35 -3.66
N PRO A 201 -16.32 -17.39 -4.83
CA PRO A 201 -17.75 -17.10 -4.91
C PRO A 201 -18.52 -17.97 -3.89
N SER A 202 -19.51 -17.39 -3.21
CA SER A 202 -20.24 -18.06 -2.12
C SER A 202 -20.97 -19.32 -2.54
N ASP A 203 -21.39 -19.41 -3.80
CA ASP A 203 -22.01 -20.58 -4.41
C ASP A 203 -21.01 -21.70 -4.73
N ARG A 204 -19.70 -21.43 -4.58
CA ARG A 204 -18.62 -22.33 -5.00
C ARG A 204 -17.72 -22.81 -3.87
N LEU A 205 -17.96 -22.43 -2.60
CA LEU A 205 -17.16 -22.95 -1.49
C LEU A 205 -17.45 -24.45 -1.29
N PRO A 206 -16.57 -25.36 -1.73
CA PRO A 206 -16.82 -26.79 -1.59
C PRO A 206 -16.30 -27.22 -0.23
N ASP A 207 -17.13 -27.92 0.55
CA ASP A 207 -16.75 -28.54 1.82
C ASP A 207 -15.92 -27.60 2.73
N PRO A 208 -16.58 -26.72 3.50
CA PRO A 208 -15.92 -25.76 4.37
C PRO A 208 -14.96 -26.43 5.37
N GLU A 209 -15.32 -27.60 5.90
CA GLU A 209 -14.51 -28.34 6.86
C GLU A 209 -13.25 -28.91 6.21
N GLY A 210 -13.38 -29.58 5.06
CA GLY A 210 -12.22 -30.07 4.31
C GLY A 210 -11.30 -28.94 3.84
N THR A 211 -11.87 -27.79 3.48
CA THR A 211 -11.09 -26.59 3.13
C THR A 211 -10.34 -26.03 4.34
N ALA A 212 -11.00 -25.89 5.49
CA ALA A 212 -10.35 -25.45 6.71
C ALA A 212 -9.22 -26.41 7.15
N ALA A 213 -9.45 -27.72 7.06
CA ALA A 213 -8.45 -28.74 7.39
C ALA A 213 -7.21 -28.66 6.49
N ARG A 214 -7.40 -28.52 5.17
CA ARG A 214 -6.32 -28.33 4.19
C ARG A 214 -5.54 -27.04 4.47
N LEU A 215 -6.23 -25.93 4.70
CA LEU A 215 -5.60 -24.65 5.01
C LEU A 215 -4.79 -24.70 6.31
N GLY A 216 -5.34 -25.32 7.35
CA GLY A 216 -4.62 -25.51 8.61
C GLY A 216 -3.36 -26.37 8.45
N ALA A 217 -3.42 -27.43 7.64
CA ALA A 217 -2.25 -28.26 7.33
C ALA A 217 -1.17 -27.49 6.54
N ALA A 218 -1.58 -26.66 5.59
CA ALA A 218 -0.67 -25.82 4.82
C ALA A 218 -0.04 -24.70 5.67
N ALA A 219 -0.84 -24.03 6.49
CA ALA A 219 -0.38 -22.97 7.40
C ALA A 219 0.70 -23.49 8.36
N ARG A 220 0.53 -24.69 8.94
CA ARG A 220 1.58 -25.33 9.76
C ARG A 220 2.88 -25.60 9.02
N ARG A 221 2.81 -25.93 7.71
CA ARG A 221 4.02 -26.13 6.89
C ARG A 221 4.69 -24.81 6.51
N LEU A 222 3.91 -23.73 6.44
CA LEU A 222 4.41 -22.39 6.12
C LEU A 222 5.09 -21.72 7.31
N GLY A 223 4.69 -22.02 8.56
CA GLY A 223 5.25 -21.40 9.78
C GLY A 223 6.77 -21.33 9.81
N PRO A 224 7.47 -22.47 9.77
CA PRO A 224 8.94 -22.50 9.79
C PRO A 224 9.62 -21.85 8.57
N LEU A 225 8.86 -21.58 7.50
CA LEU A 225 9.38 -20.99 6.26
C LEU A 225 9.17 -19.48 6.19
N LEU A 226 8.34 -18.92 7.07
CA LEU A 226 7.92 -17.52 7.08
C LEU A 226 8.31 -16.79 8.38
N ALA A 227 8.66 -17.52 9.43
CA ALA A 227 9.23 -17.00 10.68
C ALA A 227 10.67 -16.47 10.47
#